data_AF-A0A945CDB4-F1
#
_entry.id   AF-A0A945CDB4-F1
#
_cell.length_a   1.000
_cell.length_b   1.000
_cell.length_c   1.000
_cell.angle_alpha   90.00
_cell.angle_beta   90.00
_cell.angle_gamma   90.00
#
_symmetry.space_group_name_H-M   'P 1'
#
loop_
_entity.id
_entity.type
_entity.pdbx_description
1 polymer ?
#
loop_
_entity_poly.entity_id
_entity_poly.type
_entity_poly.pdbx_seq_one_letter_code
_entity_poly.pdbx_strand_id
1 'polypeptide(L)'
;MDLIDTKFKGYIDCIIKIPYKDDYKYWVLDWKTSNGRGWSSDKQRDFTTQAQVILYKYFWGTKNNIPLKNIQCGFILLKKLKTVGKPCQLVKVSSGPKNLEKSRKMVSSMIKTVEKQFFLKNRGSCMFCEFKGTEFCR
;
A
#
# COMPACT_ATOMS: atom_id res chain seq x y z
N MET A 1 -14.39 -18.44 -0.89
CA MET A 1 -13.69 -17.38 -1.66
C MET A 1 -13.43 -18.03 -2.99
N ASP A 2 -14.18 -17.64 -4.01
CA ASP A 2 -14.15 -18.28 -5.33
C ASP A 2 -12.70 -18.39 -5.84
N LEU A 3 -12.44 -19.50 -6.54
CA LEU A 3 -11.15 -20.01 -7.01
C LEU A 3 -10.42 -19.01 -7.93
N ILE A 4 -9.86 -17.95 -7.34
CA ILE A 4 -8.88 -17.11 -8.01
C ILE A 4 -7.54 -17.85 -7.91
N ASP A 5 -7.08 -18.45 -9.02
CA ASP A 5 -5.77 -19.12 -9.11
C ASP A 5 -4.59 -18.12 -8.99
N THR A 6 -4.89 -16.83 -9.06
CA THR A 6 -3.90 -15.76 -8.92
C THR A 6 -3.43 -15.62 -7.47
N LYS A 7 -2.11 -15.72 -7.25
CA LYS A 7 -1.47 -15.48 -5.95
C LYS A 7 -1.02 -14.04 -5.82
N PHE A 8 -1.16 -13.47 -4.62
CA PHE A 8 -0.57 -12.17 -4.32
C PHE A 8 0.95 -12.27 -4.18
N LYS A 9 1.67 -11.44 -4.93
CA LYS A 9 3.12 -11.28 -4.85
C LYS A 9 3.44 -9.85 -4.42
N GLY A 10 4.33 -9.72 -3.44
CA GLY A 10 4.77 -8.42 -2.95
C GLY A 10 6.13 -8.53 -2.27
N TYR A 11 6.86 -7.42 -2.24
CA TYR A 11 8.15 -7.28 -1.56
C TYR A 11 7.97 -6.24 -0.46
N ILE A 12 8.15 -6.67 0.79
CA ILE A 12 8.01 -5.80 1.96
C ILE A 12 9.39 -5.28 2.31
N ASP A 13 9.56 -3.96 2.34
CA ASP A 13 10.86 -3.34 2.61
C ASP A 13 11.35 -3.65 4.03
N CYS A 14 10.47 -3.56 5.04
CA CYS A 14 10.84 -3.93 6.40
C CYS A 14 9.67 -4.45 7.23
N ILE A 15 10.01 -5.40 8.10
CA ILE A 15 9.19 -5.83 9.20
C ILE A 15 9.99 -5.61 10.49
N ILE A 16 9.40 -4.90 11.45
CA ILE A 16 10.01 -4.70 12.77
C ILE A 16 9.13 -5.39 13.80
N LYS A 17 9.72 -6.32 14.57
CA LYS A 17 9.10 -6.92 15.75
C LYS A 17 9.47 -6.08 16.97
N ILE A 18 8.48 -5.60 17.71
CA ILE A 18 8.67 -4.77 18.91
C ILE A 18 8.02 -5.45 20.13
N PRO A 19 8.67 -5.47 21.30
CA PRO A 19 8.03 -5.89 22.54
C PRO A 19 6.79 -5.03 22.83
N TYR A 20 5.71 -5.66 23.29
CA TYR A 20 4.49 -4.98 23.70
C TYR A 20 3.78 -5.77 24.79
N LYS A 21 3.82 -5.26 26.02
CA LYS A 21 3.41 -6.01 27.23
C LYS A 21 4.19 -7.33 27.29
N ASP A 22 3.49 -8.44 27.51
CA ASP A 22 4.06 -9.79 27.60
C ASP A 22 4.17 -10.51 26.25
N ASP A 23 3.96 -9.79 25.13
CA ASP A 23 4.01 -10.32 23.77
C ASP A 23 4.69 -9.31 22.82
N TYR A 24 4.38 -9.37 21.52
CA TYR A 24 4.97 -8.53 20.49
C TYR A 24 3.92 -7.88 19.59
N LYS A 25 4.27 -6.70 19.10
CA LYS A 25 3.64 -6.08 17.94
C LYS A 25 4.61 -6.05 16.77
N TYR A 26 4.05 -5.93 15.58
CA TYR A 26 4.81 -5.84 14.35
C TYR A 26 4.51 -4.54 13.63
N TRP A 27 5.51 -4.00 12.95
CA TRP A 27 5.36 -2.94 11.98
C TRP A 27 5.70 -3.48 10.59
N VAL A 28 4.80 -3.30 9.65
CA VAL A 28 5.05 -3.44 8.21
C VAL A 28 5.29 -2.05 7.66
N LEU A 29 6.51 -1.81 7.17
CA LEU A 29 6.96 -0.50 6.69
C LEU A 29 7.44 -0.58 5.25
N ASP A 30 7.19 0.50 4.51
CA ASP A 30 7.63 0.71 3.14
C ASP A 30 8.30 2.09 3.03
N TRP A 31 9.47 2.16 2.40
CA TRP A 31 10.26 3.37 2.28
C TRP A 31 9.91 4.08 0.98
N LYS A 32 9.67 5.38 1.09
CA LYS A 32 9.39 6.23 -0.08
C LYS A 32 10.23 7.49 -0.01
N THR A 33 10.85 7.85 -1.12
CA THR A 33 11.49 9.18 -1.22
C THR A 33 10.44 10.27 -1.42
N SER A 34 10.68 11.45 -0.85
CA SER A 34 9.84 12.63 -1.07
C SER A 34 10.68 13.89 -1.26
N ASN A 35 10.04 14.96 -1.71
CA ASN A 35 10.62 16.30 -1.60
C ASN A 35 10.82 16.67 -0.11
N GLY A 36 11.49 17.80 0.15
CA GLY A 36 11.79 18.26 1.51
C GLY A 36 10.56 18.52 2.39
N ARG A 37 9.38 18.75 1.80
CA ARG A 37 8.12 18.95 2.55
C ARG A 37 7.43 17.65 2.93
N GLY A 38 7.79 16.52 2.31
CA GLY A 38 7.08 15.25 2.49
C GLY A 38 5.93 15.08 1.50
N TRP A 39 5.02 14.15 1.82
CA TRP A 39 3.78 13.97 1.06
C TRP A 39 2.72 14.98 1.48
N SER A 40 1.92 15.46 0.52
CA SER A 40 0.72 16.23 0.81
C SER A 40 -0.26 15.43 1.67
N SER A 41 -1.13 16.12 2.41
CA SER A 41 -2.19 15.49 3.21
C SER A 41 -3.10 14.60 2.35
N ASP A 42 -3.41 15.02 1.12
CA ASP A 42 -4.22 14.24 0.19
C ASP A 42 -3.52 12.93 -0.22
N LYS A 43 -2.22 12.98 -0.50
CA LYS A 43 -1.45 11.76 -0.81
C LYS A 43 -1.35 10.83 0.39
N GLN A 44 -1.23 11.37 1.61
CA GLN A 44 -1.24 10.55 2.82
C GLN A 44 -2.59 9.89 3.07
N ARG A 45 -3.70 10.49 2.60
CA ARG A 45 -5.07 9.96 2.69
C ARG A 45 -5.49 9.10 1.51
N ASP A 46 -4.73 9.13 0.41
CA ASP A 46 -5.04 8.34 -0.78
C ASP A 46 -5.09 6.84 -0.46
N PHE A 47 -6.24 6.25 -0.71
CA PHE A 47 -6.49 4.86 -0.33
C PHE A 47 -5.67 3.89 -1.17
N THR A 48 -5.41 4.20 -2.45
CA THR A 48 -4.60 3.34 -3.33
C THR A 48 -3.16 3.26 -2.83
N THR A 49 -2.60 4.39 -2.42
CA THR A 49 -1.29 4.45 -1.76
C THR A 49 -1.30 3.63 -0.47
N GLN A 50 -2.26 3.84 0.42
CA GLN A 50 -2.37 3.09 1.68
C GLN A 50 -2.58 1.59 1.48
N ALA A 51 -3.30 1.18 0.43
CA ALA A 51 -3.64 -0.21 0.15
C ALA A 51 -2.38 -1.08 0.02
N GLN A 52 -1.25 -0.53 -0.45
CA GLN A 52 0.01 -1.26 -0.57
C GLN A 52 0.42 -1.93 0.76
N VAL A 53 0.62 -1.14 1.83
CA VAL A 53 1.04 -1.66 3.14
C VAL A 53 -0.07 -2.43 3.87
N ILE A 54 -1.34 -2.12 3.59
CA ILE A 54 -2.49 -2.85 4.14
C ILE A 54 -2.53 -4.28 3.58
N LEU A 55 -2.33 -4.45 2.27
CA LEU A 55 -2.26 -5.76 1.62
C LEU A 55 -1.05 -6.55 2.12
N TYR A 56 0.11 -5.91 2.27
CA TYR A 56 1.28 -6.54 2.88
C TYR A 56 0.99 -7.08 4.27
N LYS A 57 0.38 -6.28 5.14
CA LYS A 57 -0.07 -6.74 6.46
C LYS A 57 -1.01 -7.94 6.37
N TYR A 58 -1.99 -7.91 5.47
CA TYR A 58 -2.96 -9.00 5.34
C TYR A 58 -2.26 -10.31 4.94
N PHE A 59 -1.51 -10.30 3.83
CA PHE A 59 -0.91 -11.51 3.30
C PHE A 59 0.23 -12.03 4.16
N TRP A 60 1.10 -11.14 4.65
CA TRP A 60 2.20 -11.54 5.52
C TRP A 60 1.70 -12.03 6.89
N GLY A 61 0.76 -11.31 7.50
CA GLY A 61 0.17 -11.73 8.78
C GLY A 61 -0.53 -13.07 8.68
N THR A 62 -1.33 -13.28 7.63
CA THR A 62 -2.03 -14.55 7.38
C THR A 62 -1.03 -15.68 7.12
N LYS A 63 -0.01 -15.46 6.29
CA LYS A 63 1.02 -16.48 5.98
C LYS A 63 1.76 -16.96 7.24
N ASN A 64 1.96 -16.09 8.22
CA ASN A 64 2.70 -16.39 9.44
C ASN A 64 1.80 -16.63 10.66
N ASN A 65 0.48 -16.77 10.48
CA ASN A 65 -0.49 -16.94 11.56
C ASN A 65 -0.42 -15.84 12.65
N ILE A 66 -0.13 -14.60 12.27
CA ILE A 66 -0.05 -13.46 13.19
C ILE A 66 -1.40 -12.72 13.21
N PRO A 67 -1.99 -12.48 14.41
CA PRO A 67 -3.21 -11.69 14.51
C PRO A 67 -3.04 -10.30 13.89
N LEU A 68 -3.88 -9.95 12.90
CA LEU A 68 -3.76 -8.68 12.18
C LEU A 68 -3.87 -7.45 13.09
N LYS A 69 -4.54 -7.57 14.25
CA LYS A 69 -4.60 -6.51 15.28
C LYS A 69 -3.22 -6.18 15.88
N ASN A 70 -2.29 -7.13 15.86
CA ASN A 70 -0.93 -6.98 16.37
C ASN A 70 0.03 -6.38 15.32
N ILE A 71 -0.44 -6.14 14.09
CA ILE A 71 0.36 -5.60 12.99
C ILE A 71 -0.08 -4.15 12.70
N GLN A 72 0.88 -3.22 12.80
CA GLN A 72 0.75 -1.83 12.40
C GLN A 72 1.40 -1.62 11.03
N CYS A 73 0.95 -0.59 10.32
CA CYS A 73 1.43 -0.28 8.96
C CYS A 73 1.80 1.19 8.84
N GLY A 74 2.80 1.48 8.02
CA GLY A 74 3.14 2.86 7.70
C GLY A 74 4.16 2.98 6.59
N PHE A 75 4.38 4.22 6.16
CA PHE A 75 5.46 4.58 5.25
C PHE A 75 6.54 5.32 6.00
N ILE A 76 7.81 5.04 5.67
CA ILE A 76 8.94 5.86 6.07
C ILE A 76 9.29 6.77 4.90
N LEU A 77 8.98 8.06 5.02
CA LEU A 77 9.35 9.05 4.03
C LEU A 77 10.78 9.50 4.25
N LEU A 78 11.62 9.31 3.23
CA LEU A 78 12.95 9.87 3.13
C LEU A 78 12.89 11.21 2.37
N LYS A 79 12.92 12.31 3.13
CA LYS A 79 12.86 13.68 2.61
C LYS A 79 14.21 14.09 2.04
N LYS A 80 14.20 14.54 0.79
CA LYS A 80 15.35 15.22 0.17
C LYS A 80 15.52 16.60 0.80
N LEU A 81 16.47 16.73 1.71
CA LEU A 81 16.79 17.99 2.39
C LEU A 81 18.03 18.64 1.74
N LYS A 82 18.05 19.98 1.69
CA LYS A 82 19.22 20.76 1.26
C LYS A 82 20.12 21.15 2.44
N THR A 83 19.60 21.07 3.66
CA THR A 83 20.27 21.42 4.91
C THR A 83 20.11 20.28 5.92
N VAL A 84 20.95 20.26 6.96
CA VAL A 84 20.82 19.29 8.05
C VAL A 84 19.46 19.48 8.74
N GLY A 85 18.70 18.40 8.88
CA GLY A 85 17.36 18.43 9.45
C GLY A 85 16.85 17.04 9.79
N LYS A 86 15.53 16.86 9.88
CA LYS A 86 14.90 15.54 10.10
C LYS A 86 14.53 14.90 8.75
N PRO A 87 15.38 14.02 8.17
CA PRO A 87 15.14 13.47 6.84
C PRO A 87 14.05 12.39 6.85
N CYS A 88 13.81 11.73 7.98
CA CYS A 88 12.86 10.62 8.07
C CYS A 88 11.53 11.08 8.70
N GLN A 89 10.42 10.70 8.08
CA GLN A 89 9.07 10.90 8.64
C GLN A 89 8.27 9.60 8.56
N LEU A 90 7.72 9.15 9.68
CA LEU A 90 6.74 8.07 9.71
C LEU A 90 5.35 8.59 9.36
N VAL A 91 4.72 8.04 8.32
CA VAL A 91 3.31 8.24 7.98
C VAL A 91 2.56 6.96 8.35
N LYS A 92 1.81 7.01 9.45
CA LYS A 92 1.03 5.86 9.93
C LYS A 92 -0.20 5.64 9.04
N VAL A 93 -0.49 4.38 8.75
CA VAL A 93 -1.66 3.98 7.95
C VAL A 93 -2.65 3.23 8.83
N SER A 94 -3.90 3.70 8.84
CA SER A 94 -4.98 2.99 9.51
C SER A 94 -5.31 1.71 8.73
N SER A 95 -5.12 0.55 9.36
CA SER A 95 -5.27 -0.77 8.75
C SER A 95 -6.25 -1.66 9.53
N GLY A 96 -7.34 -1.04 10.02
CA GLY A 96 -8.43 -1.75 10.69
C GLY A 96 -9.27 -2.63 9.73
N PRO A 97 -10.23 -3.40 10.25
CA PRO A 97 -11.01 -4.39 9.48
C PRO A 97 -11.65 -3.82 8.21
N LYS A 98 -12.26 -2.62 8.29
CA LYS A 98 -12.91 -1.95 7.15
C LYS A 98 -11.92 -1.63 6.01
N ASN A 99 -10.72 -1.15 6.35
CA ASN A 99 -9.70 -0.83 5.35
C ASN A 99 -9.07 -2.10 4.75
N LEU A 100 -8.92 -3.15 5.56
CA LEU A 100 -8.49 -4.47 5.08
C LEU A 100 -9.49 -5.04 4.06
N GLU A 101 -10.79 -5.06 4.39
CA GLU A 101 -11.83 -5.51 3.47
C GLU A 101 -11.85 -4.69 2.19
N LYS A 102 -11.81 -3.35 2.30
CA LYS A 102 -11.77 -2.45 1.15
C LYS A 102 -10.57 -2.72 0.24
N SER A 103 -9.39 -3.00 0.81
CA SER A 103 -8.17 -3.27 0.04
C SER A 103 -8.26 -4.61 -0.71
N ARG A 104 -8.81 -5.64 -0.06
CA ARG A 104 -9.06 -6.95 -0.69
C ARG A 104 -10.10 -6.84 -1.80
N LYS A 105 -11.19 -6.10 -1.56
CA LYS A 105 -12.23 -5.86 -2.56
C LYS A 105 -11.66 -5.15 -3.79
N MET A 106 -10.84 -4.12 -3.59
CA MET A 106 -10.13 -3.42 -4.68
C MET A 106 -9.34 -4.40 -5.57
N VAL A 107 -8.51 -5.25 -4.98
CA VAL A 107 -7.72 -6.24 -5.74
C VAL A 107 -8.62 -7.27 -6.43
N SER A 108 -9.61 -7.82 -5.72
CA SER A 108 -10.52 -8.82 -6.30
C SER A 108 -11.34 -8.27 -7.46
N SER A 109 -11.79 -7.01 -7.39
CA SER A 109 -12.52 -6.36 -8.47
C SER A 109 -11.61 -6.09 -9.67
N MET A 110 -10.35 -5.71 -9.43
CA MET A 110 -9.36 -5.52 -10.49
C MET A 110 -9.09 -6.84 -11.22
N ILE A 111 -8.83 -7.94 -10.49
CA ILE A 111 -8.59 -9.27 -11.07
C ILE A 111 -9.78 -9.71 -11.94
N LYS A 112 -11.01 -9.64 -11.41
CA LYS A 112 -12.22 -9.98 -12.18
C LYS A 112 -12.38 -9.15 -13.45
N THR A 113 -11.98 -7.89 -13.42
CA THR A 113 -12.03 -6.97 -14.56
C THR A 113 -11.01 -7.38 -15.63
N VAL A 114 -9.79 -7.72 -15.22
CA VAL A 114 -8.71 -8.20 -16.11
C VAL A 114 -9.06 -9.56 -16.72
N GLU A 115 -9.57 -10.51 -15.93
CA GLU A 115 -9.98 -11.84 -16.40
C GLU A 115 -11.10 -11.75 -17.47
N LYS A 116 -11.98 -10.75 -17.34
CA LYS A 116 -13.03 -10.46 -18.33
C LYS A 116 -12.53 -9.66 -19.54
N GLN A 117 -11.24 -9.34 -19.61
CA GLN A 117 -10.64 -8.45 -20.61
C GLN A 117 -11.38 -7.12 -20.75
N PHE A 118 -11.85 -6.57 -19.63
CA PHE A 118 -12.61 -5.32 -19.61
C PHE A 118 -11.71 -4.17 -19.15
N PHE A 119 -11.33 -3.27 -20.06
CA PHE A 119 -10.29 -2.26 -19.80
C PHE A 119 -10.90 -0.87 -19.56
N LEU A 120 -11.35 -0.60 -18.33
CA LEU A 120 -11.87 0.71 -17.95
C LEU A 120 -10.78 1.78 -17.89
N LYS A 121 -10.97 2.87 -18.65
CA LYS A 121 -10.05 4.01 -18.63
C LYS A 121 -10.29 4.93 -17.43
N ASN A 122 -9.25 5.16 -16.63
CA ASN A 122 -9.24 6.25 -15.65
C ASN A 122 -8.86 7.58 -16.32
N ARG A 123 -9.86 8.30 -16.85
CA ARG A 123 -9.66 9.58 -17.55
C ARG A 123 -9.12 10.71 -16.65
N GLY A 124 -9.27 10.58 -15.33
CA GLY A 124 -8.74 11.55 -14.35
C GLY A 124 -7.23 11.47 -14.14
N SER A 125 -6.57 10.43 -14.65
CA SER A 125 -5.11 10.23 -14.49
C SER A 125 -4.34 10.26 -15.81
N CYS A 126 -4.95 10.77 -16.88
CA CYS A 126 -4.31 10.81 -18.21
C CYS A 126 -3.09 11.73 -18.29
N MET A 127 -2.95 12.74 -17.42
CA MET A 127 -1.90 13.77 -17.53
C MET A 127 -0.48 13.19 -17.60
N PHE A 128 -0.19 12.14 -16.82
CA PHE A 128 1.13 11.49 -16.75
C PHE A 128 1.11 10.04 -17.26
N CYS A 129 0.09 9.67 -18.05
CA CYS A 129 -0.03 8.33 -18.61
C CYS A 129 0.88 8.18 -19.84
N GLU A 130 1.80 7.22 -19.80
CA GLU A 130 2.76 6.94 -20.89
C GLU A 130 2.09 6.51 -22.20
N PHE A 131 0.90 5.91 -22.12
CA PHE A 131 0.15 5.46 -23.29
C PHE A 131 -0.73 6.55 -23.91
N LYS A 132 -0.83 7.75 -23.31
CA LYS A 132 -1.73 8.80 -23.81
C LYS A 132 -1.36 9.19 -25.25
N GLY A 133 -2.32 9.07 -26.17
CA GLY A 133 -2.13 9.39 -27.59
C GLY A 133 -1.46 8.30 -28.42
N THR A 134 -1.14 7.14 -27.81
CA THR A 134 -0.64 5.96 -28.53
C THR A 134 -1.79 5.07 -29.01
N GLU A 135 -1.49 4.11 -29.89
CA GLU A 135 -2.44 3.10 -30.37
C GLU A 135 -3.05 2.21 -29.25
N PHE A 136 -2.40 2.17 -28.09
CA PHE A 136 -2.83 1.43 -26.91
C PHE A 136 -3.82 2.21 -26.04
N CYS A 137 -4.04 3.51 -26.31
CA CYS A 137 -5.02 4.34 -25.61
C CYS A 137 -6.29 4.54 -26.46
N ARG A 138 -7.04 3.46 -26.69
CA ARG A 138 -8.31 3.45 -27.46
C ARG A 138 -9.53 3.85 -26.64
#